data_AF-A0A928SZU3-F1
#
_entry.id   AF-A0A928SZU3-F1
#
_cell.length_a   1.000
_cell.length_b   1.000
_cell.length_c   1.000
_cell.angle_alpha   90.00
_cell.angle_beta   90.00
_cell.angle_gamma   90.00
#
_symmetry.space_group_name_H-M   'P 1'
#
loop_
_entity.id
_entity.type
_entity.pdbx_description
1 polymer ?
#
loop_
_entity_poly.entity_id
_entity_poly.type
_entity_poly.pdbx_seq_one_letter_code
_entity_poly.pdbx_strand_id
1 'polypeptide(L)'
;MLLLSAACGDDSALPTQSTKCRALGWIAETDAEIGVDSLVMLDAAGELAARTATSEVIAARKADVSASELAVYGLLLEQAKPPFAAASLEGVLPNAGTPDPKMPAPMNPSGGSLIEACLQAALDCQTPPECESYASATDSWGFVLTHQAVWLLFAHWRSCSVPVDLEARRRSVAASIVKEAAMDPTPGDLYAERLAVLGHLGFGQSYDPTWITSLRAQAQPSGCIRAVEHGECSTHTTSLAVLALTHAGDIEECR
;
A
#
# COMPACT_ATOMS: atom_id res chain seq x y z
N MET A 1 -61.47 -10.49 -9.89
CA MET A 1 -60.48 -9.42 -10.11
C MET A 1 -59.36 -9.66 -9.11
N LEU A 2 -58.35 -10.45 -9.52
CA LEU A 2 -57.16 -10.79 -8.72
C LEU A 2 -56.17 -9.64 -8.84
N LEU A 3 -55.68 -9.12 -7.71
CA LEU A 3 -54.47 -8.29 -7.67
C LEU A 3 -53.37 -9.12 -7.00
N LEU A 4 -52.51 -9.67 -7.86
CA LEU A 4 -51.15 -10.08 -7.53
C LEU A 4 -50.32 -8.81 -7.35
N SER A 5 -49.89 -8.51 -6.13
CA SER A 5 -48.72 -7.67 -5.90
C SER A 5 -47.53 -8.58 -5.67
N ALA A 6 -46.63 -8.56 -6.65
CA ALA A 6 -45.39 -9.31 -6.69
C ALA A 6 -44.50 -8.97 -5.50
N ALA A 7 -43.99 -10.02 -4.86
CA ALA A 7 -42.77 -9.96 -4.08
C ALA A 7 -41.59 -9.78 -5.04
N CYS A 8 -40.96 -8.61 -5.00
CA CYS A 8 -39.54 -8.46 -5.30
C CYS A 8 -38.87 -8.36 -3.91
N GLY A 9 -37.99 -9.23 -3.45
CA GLY A 9 -36.91 -9.88 -4.18
C GLY A 9 -35.62 -9.14 -3.84
N ASP A 10 -34.94 -9.62 -2.80
CA ASP A 10 -33.62 -9.24 -2.26
C ASP A 10 -33.43 -7.85 -1.65
N ASP A 11 -33.86 -7.73 -0.38
CA ASP A 11 -33.05 -7.03 0.63
C ASP A 11 -31.72 -7.79 0.78
N SER A 12 -30.77 -7.53 -0.11
CA SER A 12 -29.36 -7.83 0.18
C SER A 12 -28.97 -6.93 1.34
N ALA A 13 -29.09 -7.47 2.56
CA ALA A 13 -28.64 -6.80 3.76
C ALA A 13 -27.22 -6.29 3.50
N LEU A 14 -27.03 -4.96 3.57
CA LEU A 14 -25.71 -4.36 3.48
C LEU A 14 -24.80 -5.14 4.43
N PRO A 15 -23.59 -5.55 4.00
CA PRO A 15 -22.70 -6.28 4.88
C PRO A 15 -22.52 -5.49 6.18
N THR A 16 -22.81 -6.12 7.31
CA THR A 16 -22.75 -5.46 8.63
C THR A 16 -21.32 -5.11 9.04
N GLN A 17 -20.33 -5.72 8.39
CA GLN A 17 -18.90 -5.47 8.59
C GLN A 17 -18.39 -4.39 7.62
N SER A 18 -17.47 -3.54 8.08
CA SER A 18 -16.75 -2.61 7.21
C SER A 18 -16.00 -3.30 6.07
N THR A 19 -15.72 -2.55 5.01
CA THR A 19 -14.91 -3.02 3.88
C THR A 19 -13.54 -3.54 4.33
N LYS A 20 -12.90 -2.87 5.29
CA LYS A 20 -11.63 -3.32 5.85
C LYS A 20 -11.75 -4.70 6.52
N CYS A 21 -12.79 -4.93 7.33
CA CYS A 21 -12.94 -6.21 8.02
C CYS A 21 -13.28 -7.36 7.07
N ARG A 22 -14.09 -7.11 6.03
CA ARG A 22 -14.31 -8.12 4.98
C ARG A 22 -13.01 -8.43 4.22
N ALA A 23 -12.21 -7.41 3.90
CA ALA A 23 -10.92 -7.60 3.24
C ALA A 23 -9.96 -8.43 4.09
N LEU A 24 -9.90 -8.17 5.41
CA LEU A 24 -9.09 -8.95 6.33
C LEU A 24 -9.55 -10.41 6.43
N GLY A 25 -10.88 -10.64 6.53
CA GLY A 25 -11.45 -11.99 6.51
C GLY A 25 -11.15 -12.73 5.21
N TRP A 26 -11.25 -12.05 4.06
CA TRP A 26 -10.89 -12.66 2.78
C TRP A 26 -9.41 -13.07 2.72
N ILE A 27 -8.48 -12.23 3.19
CA ILE A 27 -7.05 -12.58 3.26
C ILE A 27 -6.82 -13.78 4.20
N ALA A 28 -7.58 -13.90 5.29
CA ALA A 28 -7.46 -15.03 6.20
C ALA A 28 -7.82 -16.36 5.52
N GLU A 29 -8.86 -16.37 4.67
CA GLU A 29 -9.50 -17.59 4.17
C GLU A 29 -9.12 -17.97 2.73
N THR A 30 -8.61 -17.04 1.92
CA THR A 30 -8.34 -17.29 0.50
C THR A 30 -7.22 -18.32 0.27
N ASP A 31 -7.31 -19.11 -0.79
CA ASP A 31 -6.23 -19.98 -1.29
C ASP A 31 -5.21 -19.24 -2.18
N ALA A 32 -5.41 -17.95 -2.43
CA ALA A 32 -4.47 -17.14 -3.19
C ALA A 32 -3.10 -17.06 -2.49
N GLU A 33 -2.04 -17.03 -3.31
CA GLU A 33 -0.68 -16.82 -2.86
C GLU A 33 -0.58 -15.52 -2.06
N ILE A 34 0.24 -15.53 -1.01
CA ILE A 34 0.47 -14.36 -0.16
C ILE A 34 1.97 -14.13 -0.03
N GLY A 35 2.38 -12.91 -0.40
CA GLY A 35 3.76 -12.46 -0.25
C GLY A 35 4.04 -11.87 1.13
N VAL A 36 5.32 -11.76 1.44
CA VAL A 36 5.79 -11.10 2.68
C VAL A 36 5.39 -9.62 2.72
N ASP A 37 5.33 -8.96 1.57
CA ASP A 37 4.87 -7.58 1.40
C ASP A 37 3.45 -7.38 1.94
N SER A 38 2.55 -8.31 1.63
CA SER A 38 1.15 -8.28 2.05
C SER A 38 1.05 -8.42 3.57
N LEU A 39 1.84 -9.32 4.16
CA LEU A 39 1.92 -9.47 5.60
C LEU A 39 2.48 -8.21 6.28
N VAL A 40 3.51 -7.58 5.68
CA VAL A 40 4.08 -6.32 6.19
C VAL A 40 3.06 -5.19 6.17
N MET A 41 2.23 -5.08 5.13
CA MET A 41 1.15 -4.08 5.06
C MET A 41 0.07 -4.32 6.11
N LEU A 42 -0.32 -5.58 6.34
CA LEU A 42 -1.27 -5.94 7.40
C LEU A 42 -0.71 -5.64 8.79
N ASP A 43 0.58 -5.89 9.00
CA ASP A 43 1.24 -5.65 10.28
C ASP A 43 1.33 -4.14 10.58
N ALA A 44 1.71 -3.34 9.58
CA ALA A 44 1.68 -1.87 9.67
C ALA A 44 0.27 -1.33 9.95
N ALA A 45 -0.77 -1.92 9.35
CA ALA A 45 -2.16 -1.56 9.63
C ALA A 45 -2.58 -1.94 11.07
N GLY A 46 -2.14 -3.12 11.53
CA GLY A 46 -2.37 -3.62 12.88
C GLY A 46 -1.73 -2.74 13.95
N GLU A 47 -0.48 -2.33 13.75
CA GLU A 47 0.24 -1.39 14.61
C GLU A 47 -0.49 -0.03 14.68
N LEU A 48 -0.92 0.51 13.53
CA LEU A 48 -1.60 1.80 13.45
C LEU A 48 -2.93 1.81 14.21
N ALA A 49 -3.70 0.72 14.15
CA ALA A 49 -5.01 0.62 14.78
C ALA A 49 -5.01 -0.11 16.14
N ALA A 50 -3.83 -0.57 16.60
CA ALA A 50 -3.66 -1.41 17.79
C ALA A 50 -4.61 -2.63 17.81
N ARG A 51 -4.69 -3.39 16.71
CA ARG A 51 -5.67 -4.48 16.51
C ARG A 51 -5.03 -5.87 16.54
N THR A 52 -5.72 -6.82 17.17
CA THR A 52 -5.30 -8.23 17.27
C THR A 52 -5.63 -9.05 16.02
N ALA A 53 -6.74 -8.75 15.32
CA ALA A 53 -7.19 -9.52 14.17
C ALA A 53 -6.16 -9.56 13.03
N THR A 54 -5.42 -8.47 12.79
CA THR A 54 -4.32 -8.45 11.81
C THR A 54 -3.19 -9.39 12.21
N SER A 55 -2.81 -9.41 13.49
CA SER A 55 -1.77 -10.31 14.02
C SER A 55 -2.17 -11.78 13.90
N GLU A 56 -3.45 -12.11 14.08
CA GLU A 56 -3.97 -13.47 13.91
C GLU A 56 -3.89 -13.92 12.44
N VAL A 57 -4.29 -13.06 11.50
CA VAL A 57 -4.16 -13.34 10.06
C VAL A 57 -2.70 -13.51 9.67
N ILE A 58 -1.80 -12.65 10.15
CA ILE A 58 -0.35 -12.79 9.88
C ILE A 58 0.17 -14.12 10.42
N ALA A 59 -0.17 -14.49 11.66
CA ALA A 59 0.27 -15.75 12.24
C ALA A 59 -0.22 -16.97 11.45
N ALA A 60 -1.47 -16.94 10.97
CA ALA A 60 -2.04 -18.02 10.16
C ALA A 60 -1.38 -18.13 8.79
N ARG A 61 -1.11 -16.98 8.13
CA ARG A 61 -0.64 -16.93 6.74
C ARG A 61 0.88 -16.93 6.58
N LYS A 62 1.65 -16.63 7.64
CA LYS A 62 3.13 -16.62 7.58
C LYS A 62 3.72 -17.97 7.13
N ALA A 63 3.02 -19.08 7.40
CA ALA A 63 3.44 -20.41 6.98
C ALA A 63 3.33 -20.64 5.46
N ASP A 64 2.53 -19.83 4.76
CA ASP A 64 2.30 -19.94 3.31
C ASP A 64 3.30 -19.12 2.49
N VAL A 65 4.07 -18.24 3.13
CA VAL A 65 5.08 -17.39 2.48
C VAL A 65 6.31 -18.21 2.13
N SER A 66 6.88 -17.98 0.94
CA SER A 66 8.07 -18.71 0.51
C SER A 66 9.27 -18.48 1.44
N ALA A 67 10.08 -19.52 1.64
CA ALA A 67 11.28 -19.41 2.48
C ALA A 67 12.29 -18.39 1.92
N SER A 68 12.34 -18.21 0.59
CA SER A 68 13.17 -17.20 -0.07
C SER A 68 12.73 -15.78 0.26
N GLU A 69 11.43 -15.49 0.26
CA GLU A 69 10.94 -14.15 0.63
C GLU A 69 11.13 -13.87 2.11
N LEU A 70 10.87 -14.85 2.98
CA LEU A 70 11.09 -14.71 4.42
C LEU A 70 12.57 -14.49 4.75
N ALA A 71 13.50 -15.09 3.99
CA ALA A 71 14.93 -14.87 4.19
C ALA A 71 15.36 -13.42 3.88
N VAL A 72 14.68 -12.75 2.94
CA VAL A 72 15.01 -11.39 2.50
C VAL A 72 14.28 -10.35 3.35
N TYR A 73 12.96 -10.50 3.48
CA TYR A 73 12.08 -9.47 4.06
C TYR A 73 11.46 -9.86 5.39
N GLY A 74 11.65 -11.09 5.88
CA GLY A 74 10.97 -11.58 7.09
C GLY A 74 11.26 -10.76 8.35
N LEU A 75 12.42 -10.10 8.39
CA LEU A 75 12.80 -9.18 9.47
C LEU A 75 11.85 -7.97 9.59
N LEU A 76 11.16 -7.57 8.51
CA LEU A 76 10.16 -6.49 8.56
C LEU A 76 8.93 -6.85 9.39
N LEU A 77 8.61 -8.16 9.51
CA LEU A 77 7.52 -8.66 10.36
C LEU A 77 7.90 -8.70 11.84
N GLU A 78 9.15 -8.40 12.18
CA GLU A 78 9.67 -8.42 13.55
C GLU A 78 10.03 -7.01 14.05
N GLN A 79 9.84 -6.00 13.20
CA GLN A 79 10.21 -4.61 13.47
C GLN A 79 8.98 -3.73 13.52
N ALA A 80 9.01 -2.73 14.40
CA ALA A 80 7.99 -1.70 14.43
C ALA A 80 7.99 -0.93 13.10
N LYS A 81 6.81 -0.66 12.58
CA LYS A 81 6.56 0.04 11.32
C LYS A 81 5.75 1.31 11.60
N PRO A 82 6.29 2.27 12.38
CA PRO A 82 5.59 3.52 12.61
C PRO A 82 5.44 4.29 11.30
N PRO A 83 4.29 4.95 11.08
CA PRO A 83 4.21 5.93 10.01
C PRO A 83 5.10 7.12 10.32
N PHE A 84 5.51 7.83 9.27
CA PHE A 84 6.12 9.14 9.45
C PHE A 84 5.16 10.10 10.17
N ALA A 85 5.72 11.06 10.90
CA ALA A 85 4.93 12.12 11.53
C ALA A 85 4.11 12.89 10.49
N ALA A 86 2.88 13.23 10.86
CA ALA A 86 1.95 13.96 10.01
C ALA A 86 2.57 15.28 9.52
N ALA A 87 2.38 15.60 8.24
CA ALA A 87 2.90 16.82 7.63
C ALA A 87 1.95 17.39 6.57
N SER A 88 2.19 18.64 6.18
CA SER A 88 1.45 19.36 5.13
C SER A 88 2.24 19.37 3.82
N LEU A 89 1.52 19.35 2.69
CA LEU A 89 2.06 19.55 1.34
C LEU A 89 1.96 21.02 0.87
N GLU A 90 1.56 21.94 1.74
CA GLU A 90 1.46 23.36 1.41
C GLU A 90 2.81 23.91 0.90
N GLY A 91 2.78 24.53 -0.27
CA GLY A 91 3.97 25.10 -0.92
C GLY A 91 4.94 24.08 -1.50
N VAL A 92 4.63 22.77 -1.44
CA VAL A 92 5.46 21.72 -2.03
C VAL A 92 5.07 21.50 -3.48
N LEU A 93 6.04 21.58 -4.39
CA LEU A 93 5.83 21.22 -5.79
C LEU A 93 6.08 19.73 -5.99
N PRO A 94 5.27 19.04 -6.82
CA PRO A 94 5.54 17.67 -7.21
C PRO A 94 6.79 17.58 -8.09
N ASN A 95 7.26 16.35 -8.30
CA ASN A 95 8.31 15.99 -9.25
C ASN A 95 8.11 16.70 -10.61
N ALA A 96 9.22 17.10 -11.23
CA ALA A 96 9.24 17.90 -12.46
C ALA A 96 8.88 17.10 -13.72
N GLY A 97 8.88 15.77 -13.64
CA GLY A 97 8.52 14.90 -14.77
C GLY A 97 7.04 14.95 -15.16
N THR A 98 6.73 14.22 -16.23
CA THR A 98 5.35 14.01 -16.70
C THR A 98 4.85 12.67 -16.18
N PRO A 99 3.66 12.62 -15.55
CA PRO A 99 3.06 11.37 -15.09
C PRO A 99 2.99 10.31 -16.17
N ASP A 100 3.59 9.16 -15.88
CA ASP A 100 3.55 7.95 -16.69
C ASP A 100 3.41 6.74 -15.76
N PRO A 101 2.19 6.17 -15.61
CA PRO A 101 1.97 5.01 -14.76
C PRO A 101 2.68 3.75 -15.26
N LYS A 102 3.16 3.75 -16.52
CA LYS A 102 3.85 2.63 -17.17
C LYS A 102 5.34 2.89 -17.34
N MET A 103 5.91 3.80 -16.55
CA MET A 103 7.34 4.06 -16.53
C MET A 103 8.10 2.74 -16.32
N PRO A 104 9.04 2.38 -17.21
CA PRO A 104 9.77 1.12 -17.07
C PRO A 104 10.62 1.14 -15.80
N ALA A 105 10.66 0.00 -15.10
CA ALA A 105 11.52 -0.15 -13.94
C ALA A 105 13.00 0.06 -14.34
N PRO A 106 13.77 0.85 -13.59
CA PRO A 106 15.18 1.03 -13.87
C PRO A 106 15.96 -0.29 -13.65
N MET A 107 16.89 -0.58 -14.55
CA MET A 107 17.76 -1.74 -14.46
C MET A 107 19.03 -1.39 -13.66
N ASN A 108 19.46 -2.31 -12.81
CA ASN A 108 20.77 -2.28 -12.18
C ASN A 108 21.85 -2.48 -13.25
N PRO A 109 23.02 -1.80 -13.17
CA PRO A 109 24.18 -2.04 -14.05
C PRO A 109 24.58 -3.52 -14.25
N SER A 110 24.27 -4.38 -13.28
CA SER A 110 24.57 -5.82 -13.30
C SER A 110 23.47 -6.70 -13.94
N GLY A 111 22.38 -6.10 -14.45
CA GLY A 111 21.33 -6.81 -15.18
C GLY A 111 20.14 -7.32 -14.34
N GLY A 112 19.97 -6.82 -13.12
CA GLY A 112 18.80 -7.09 -12.24
C GLY A 112 17.90 -5.86 -12.03
N SER A 113 16.85 -6.00 -11.21
CA SER A 113 15.99 -4.89 -10.81
C SER A 113 16.75 -3.91 -9.91
N LEU A 114 16.85 -2.63 -10.29
CA LEU A 114 17.43 -1.60 -9.41
C LEU A 114 16.55 -1.36 -8.19
N ILE A 115 15.23 -1.48 -8.36
CA ILE A 115 14.24 -1.30 -7.29
C ILE A 115 14.50 -2.30 -6.16
N GLU A 116 14.56 -3.58 -6.47
CA GLU A 116 14.78 -4.65 -5.47
C GLU A 116 16.13 -4.47 -4.76
N ALA A 117 17.19 -4.19 -5.52
CA ALA A 117 18.51 -3.94 -4.95
C ALA A 117 18.51 -2.76 -3.98
N CYS A 118 17.81 -1.67 -4.30
CA CYS A 118 17.77 -0.50 -3.44
C CYS A 118 16.85 -0.65 -2.24
N LEU A 119 15.73 -1.36 -2.36
CA LEU A 119 14.89 -1.72 -1.22
C LEU A 119 15.68 -2.58 -0.22
N GLN A 120 16.42 -3.58 -0.70
CA GLN A 120 17.29 -4.38 0.15
C GLN A 120 18.38 -3.52 0.80
N ALA A 121 19.02 -2.63 0.04
CA ALA A 121 20.05 -1.74 0.58
C ALA A 121 19.49 -0.86 1.71
N ALA A 122 18.27 -0.34 1.59
CA ALA A 122 17.62 0.41 2.68
C ALA A 122 17.41 -0.45 3.94
N LEU A 123 17.03 -1.71 3.80
CA LEU A 123 16.88 -2.64 4.93
C LEU A 123 18.22 -2.90 5.65
N ASP A 124 19.30 -2.94 4.88
CA ASP A 124 20.65 -3.13 5.38
C ASP A 124 21.32 -1.83 5.86
N CYS A 125 20.61 -0.69 5.81
CA CYS A 125 21.16 0.65 6.02
C CYS A 125 22.40 0.96 5.18
N GLN A 126 22.38 0.48 3.93
CA GLN A 126 23.37 0.77 2.90
C GLN A 126 22.72 1.64 1.83
N THR A 127 23.43 2.65 1.34
CA THR A 127 22.96 3.46 0.21
C THR A 127 24.09 3.60 -0.78
N PRO A 128 24.32 2.58 -1.64
CA PRO A 128 25.29 2.70 -2.70
C PRO A 128 24.89 3.82 -3.67
N PRO A 129 25.82 4.39 -4.47
CA PRO A 129 25.57 5.57 -5.30
C PRO A 129 24.38 5.43 -6.27
N GLU A 130 24.15 4.24 -6.81
CA GLU A 130 23.00 3.94 -7.66
C GLU A 130 21.67 4.05 -6.90
N CYS A 131 21.65 3.72 -5.60
CA CYS A 131 20.47 3.83 -4.76
C CYS A 131 20.25 5.23 -4.22
N GLU A 132 21.32 6.01 -4.01
CA GLU A 132 21.21 7.45 -3.78
C GLU A 132 20.61 8.15 -5.01
N SER A 133 21.09 7.79 -6.21
CA SER A 133 20.57 8.33 -7.48
C SER A 133 19.11 7.93 -7.68
N TYR A 134 18.77 6.67 -7.43
CA TYR A 134 17.39 6.18 -7.46
C TYR A 134 16.51 6.92 -6.45
N ALA A 135 16.92 7.05 -5.19
CA ALA A 135 16.12 7.70 -4.15
C ALA A 135 15.94 9.21 -4.40
N SER A 136 16.90 9.87 -5.06
CA SER A 136 16.87 11.32 -5.34
C SER A 136 16.23 11.70 -6.68
N ALA A 137 15.91 10.73 -7.56
CA ALA A 137 15.36 11.01 -8.88
C ALA A 137 14.00 11.75 -8.83
N THR A 138 13.93 12.94 -9.40
CA THR A 138 12.75 13.83 -9.33
C THR A 138 11.83 13.75 -10.55
N ASP A 139 12.02 12.75 -11.39
CA ASP A 139 11.27 12.53 -12.63
C ASP A 139 10.53 11.19 -12.64
N SER A 140 10.60 10.43 -11.54
CA SER A 140 9.96 9.12 -11.40
C SER A 140 8.44 9.20 -11.25
N TRP A 141 7.75 8.22 -11.84
CA TRP A 141 6.29 8.06 -11.81
C TRP A 141 5.88 6.58 -11.70
N GLY A 142 4.61 6.33 -11.42
CA GLY A 142 4.01 5.00 -11.33
C GLY A 142 4.66 4.14 -10.24
N PHE A 143 4.85 2.85 -10.55
CA PHE A 143 5.48 1.91 -9.62
C PHE A 143 6.88 2.35 -9.15
N VAL A 144 7.65 3.04 -10.00
CA VAL A 144 8.97 3.54 -9.59
C VAL A 144 8.84 4.56 -8.45
N LEU A 145 7.84 5.45 -8.52
CA LEU A 145 7.61 6.47 -7.50
C LEU A 145 7.12 5.87 -6.18
N THR A 146 6.20 4.90 -6.22
CA THR A 146 5.72 4.22 -5.00
C THR A 146 6.84 3.39 -4.37
N HIS A 147 7.72 2.76 -5.15
CA HIS A 147 8.87 2.04 -4.60
C HIS A 147 9.95 2.98 -4.05
N GLN A 148 10.08 4.21 -4.54
CA GLN A 148 10.89 5.24 -3.86
C GLN A 148 10.26 5.63 -2.52
N ALA A 149 8.93 5.71 -2.42
CA ALA A 149 8.27 5.90 -1.14
C ALA A 149 8.56 4.74 -0.17
N VAL A 150 8.44 3.49 -0.64
CA VAL A 150 8.78 2.29 0.16
C VAL A 150 10.24 2.31 0.61
N TRP A 151 11.17 2.73 -0.25
CA TRP A 151 12.58 2.90 0.13
C TRP A 151 12.74 3.88 1.31
N LEU A 152 12.05 5.02 1.29
CA LEU A 152 12.05 5.99 2.40
C LEU A 152 11.44 5.38 3.68
N LEU A 153 10.37 4.59 3.55
CA LEU A 153 9.74 3.88 4.67
C LEU A 153 10.72 2.88 5.29
N PHE A 154 11.41 2.07 4.49
CA PHE A 154 12.38 1.10 4.98
C PHE A 154 13.54 1.80 5.69
N ALA A 155 14.10 2.87 5.10
CA ALA A 155 15.13 3.67 5.76
C ALA A 155 14.64 4.24 7.10
N HIS A 156 13.38 4.69 7.17
CA HIS A 156 12.77 5.20 8.39
C HIS A 156 12.58 4.13 9.47
N TRP A 157 11.95 3.01 9.14
CA TRP A 157 11.71 1.91 10.08
C TRP A 157 13.01 1.34 10.63
N ARG A 158 14.06 1.30 9.80
CA ARG A 158 15.41 0.88 10.18
C ARG A 158 16.24 1.96 10.86
N SER A 159 15.74 3.19 10.95
CA SER A 159 16.46 4.35 11.48
C SER A 159 17.82 4.56 10.80
N CYS A 160 17.90 4.32 9.49
CA CYS A 160 19.12 4.47 8.72
C CYS A 160 19.50 5.94 8.54
N SER A 161 20.80 6.22 8.57
CA SER A 161 21.33 7.48 8.05
C SER A 161 21.51 7.36 6.54
N VAL A 162 20.76 8.15 5.77
CA VAL A 162 20.81 8.13 4.30
C VAL A 162 21.39 9.42 3.73
N PRO A 163 22.10 9.38 2.59
CA PRO A 163 22.72 10.54 1.95
C PRO A 163 21.72 11.40 1.16
N VAL A 164 20.46 11.45 1.57
CA VAL A 164 19.42 12.30 0.97
C VAL A 164 18.72 13.11 2.05
N ASP A 165 18.25 14.31 1.72
CA ASP A 165 17.35 15.05 2.61
C ASP A 165 16.02 14.29 2.68
N LEU A 166 15.89 13.43 3.70
CA LEU A 166 14.77 12.51 3.87
C LEU A 166 13.44 13.25 3.93
N GLU A 167 13.38 14.39 4.62
CA GLU A 167 12.14 15.15 4.79
C GLU A 167 11.74 15.87 3.50
N ALA A 168 12.69 16.54 2.84
CA ALA A 168 12.42 17.18 1.56
C ALA A 168 12.01 16.14 0.51
N ARG A 169 12.70 14.99 0.47
CA ARG A 169 12.39 13.92 -0.47
C ARG A 169 11.03 13.29 -0.19
N ARG A 170 10.72 13.00 1.08
CA ARG A 170 9.42 12.51 1.52
C ARG A 170 8.27 13.41 1.04
N ARG A 171 8.38 14.72 1.25
CA ARG A 171 7.36 15.69 0.80
C ARG A 171 7.22 15.72 -0.72
N SER A 172 8.34 15.73 -1.45
CA SER A 172 8.35 15.73 -2.92
C SER A 172 7.71 14.47 -3.50
N VAL A 173 8.01 13.29 -2.95
CA VAL A 173 7.38 12.02 -3.35
C VAL A 173 5.88 12.04 -3.05
N ALA A 174 5.48 12.46 -1.85
CA ALA A 174 4.07 12.56 -1.47
C ALA A 174 3.27 13.53 -2.37
N ALA A 175 3.81 14.71 -2.69
CA ALA A 175 3.20 15.64 -3.63
C ALA A 175 3.04 15.03 -5.04
N SER A 176 4.02 14.23 -5.46
CA SER A 176 3.98 13.54 -6.76
C SER A 176 2.93 12.44 -6.78
N ILE A 177 2.79 11.67 -5.70
CA ILE A 177 1.74 10.66 -5.54
C ILE A 177 0.35 11.30 -5.58
N VAL A 178 0.15 12.44 -4.90
CA VAL A 178 -1.11 13.19 -4.94
C VAL A 178 -1.42 13.65 -6.38
N LYS A 179 -0.42 14.15 -7.10
CA LYS A 179 -0.58 14.53 -8.52
C LYS A 179 -0.93 13.32 -9.39
N GLU A 180 -0.29 12.17 -9.20
CA GLU A 180 -0.63 10.94 -9.93
C GLU A 180 -2.04 10.47 -9.66
N ALA A 181 -2.43 10.35 -8.39
CA ALA A 181 -3.75 9.87 -8.00
C ALA A 181 -4.88 10.78 -8.53
N ALA A 182 -4.61 12.08 -8.68
CA ALA A 182 -5.55 13.01 -9.31
C ALA A 182 -5.64 12.86 -10.84
N MET A 183 -4.53 12.51 -11.51
CA MET A 183 -4.48 12.37 -12.97
C MET A 183 -4.93 10.98 -13.45
N ASP A 184 -4.67 9.96 -12.65
CA ASP A 184 -5.02 8.57 -12.87
C ASP A 184 -5.78 8.03 -11.65
N PRO A 185 -7.08 8.37 -11.53
CA PRO A 185 -7.90 7.96 -10.40
C PRO A 185 -8.46 6.54 -10.56
N THR A 186 -8.00 5.78 -11.57
CA THR A 186 -8.50 4.43 -11.84
C THR A 186 -8.13 3.50 -10.70
N PRO A 187 -9.11 2.91 -9.99
CA PRO A 187 -8.81 1.97 -8.92
C PRO A 187 -8.09 0.74 -9.46
N GLY A 188 -7.21 0.16 -8.65
CA GLY A 188 -6.37 -0.96 -9.03
C GLY A 188 -5.19 -1.09 -8.07
N ASP A 189 -4.16 -1.82 -8.51
CA ASP A 189 -3.02 -2.15 -7.66
C ASP A 189 -2.19 -0.92 -7.29
N LEU A 190 -1.62 -0.26 -8.30
CA LEU A 190 -0.89 1.00 -8.16
C LEU A 190 -1.69 2.09 -7.43
N TYR A 191 -3.02 2.09 -7.61
CA TYR A 191 -3.91 3.01 -6.90
C TYR A 191 -3.96 2.73 -5.40
N ALA A 192 -4.15 1.47 -5.01
CA ALA A 192 -4.11 1.08 -3.60
C ALA A 192 -2.72 1.33 -2.99
N GLU A 193 -1.66 1.07 -3.76
CA GLU A 193 -0.28 1.32 -3.36
C GLU A 193 -0.04 2.79 -3.06
N ARG A 194 -0.36 3.68 -4.01
CA ARG A 194 -0.28 5.15 -3.85
C ARG A 194 -0.93 5.61 -2.55
N LEU A 195 -2.15 5.17 -2.28
CA LEU A 195 -2.86 5.56 -1.05
C LEU A 195 -2.17 5.01 0.18
N ALA A 196 -1.85 3.71 0.21
CA ALA A 196 -1.19 3.06 1.34
C ALA A 196 0.13 3.76 1.72
N VAL A 197 1.00 3.99 0.73
CA VAL A 197 2.29 4.65 0.98
C VAL A 197 2.12 6.12 1.32
N LEU A 198 1.17 6.85 0.72
CA LEU A 198 0.92 8.27 1.03
C LEU A 198 0.48 8.45 2.49
N GLY A 199 -0.41 7.58 2.97
CA GLY A 199 -0.81 7.55 4.37
C GLY A 199 0.37 7.27 5.29
N HIS A 200 1.15 6.24 4.97
CA HIS A 200 2.26 5.80 5.81
C HIS A 200 3.46 6.76 5.79
N LEU A 201 3.61 7.56 4.72
CA LEU A 201 4.50 8.72 4.67
C LEU A 201 4.00 9.90 5.51
N GLY A 202 2.85 9.82 6.18
CA GLY A 202 2.32 10.86 7.07
C GLY A 202 1.44 11.91 6.37
N PHE A 203 0.93 11.63 5.17
CA PHE A 203 0.09 12.56 4.39
C PHE A 203 -1.32 12.04 4.13
N GLY A 204 -1.84 11.16 5.00
CA GLY A 204 -3.24 10.68 4.89
C GLY A 204 -4.30 11.79 4.89
N GLN A 205 -3.99 12.95 5.48
CA GLN A 205 -4.86 14.15 5.42
C GLN A 205 -4.97 14.76 4.01
N SER A 206 -4.08 14.39 3.09
CA SER A 206 -4.10 14.82 1.69
C SER A 206 -4.91 13.90 0.78
N TYR A 207 -5.56 12.86 1.32
CA TYR A 207 -6.49 12.06 0.54
C TYR A 207 -7.66 12.92 0.06
N ASP A 208 -7.97 12.84 -1.23
CA ASP A 208 -9.29 13.22 -1.71
C ASP A 208 -10.31 12.20 -1.15
N PRO A 209 -11.40 12.62 -0.48
CA PRO A 209 -12.42 11.71 0.04
C PRO A 209 -13.04 10.79 -1.02
N THR A 210 -13.08 11.23 -2.29
CA THR A 210 -13.54 10.41 -3.41
C THR A 210 -12.62 9.22 -3.64
N TRP A 211 -11.32 9.32 -3.30
CA TRP A 211 -10.38 8.23 -3.50
C TRP A 211 -10.67 7.04 -2.61
N ILE A 212 -10.89 7.30 -1.32
CA ILE A 212 -11.26 6.26 -0.36
C ILE A 212 -12.62 5.65 -0.71
N THR A 213 -13.55 6.46 -1.23
CA THR A 213 -14.84 5.97 -1.71
C THR A 213 -14.67 5.03 -2.91
N SER A 214 -13.83 5.39 -3.89
CA SER A 214 -13.51 4.57 -5.06
C SER A 214 -12.80 3.27 -4.68
N LEU A 215 -11.87 3.30 -3.71
CA LEU A 215 -11.21 2.11 -3.18
C LEU A 215 -12.22 1.16 -2.55
N ARG A 216 -13.13 1.67 -1.71
CA ARG A 216 -14.19 0.86 -1.09
C ARG A 216 -15.13 0.24 -2.14
N ALA A 217 -15.40 0.95 -3.24
CA ALA A 217 -16.24 0.45 -4.32
C ALA A 217 -15.62 -0.72 -5.09
N GLN A 218 -14.30 -0.97 -4.97
CA GLN A 218 -13.65 -2.14 -5.56
C GLN A 218 -13.86 -3.43 -4.76
N ALA A 219 -14.35 -3.31 -3.51
CA ALA A 219 -14.57 -4.46 -2.66
C ALA A 219 -15.64 -5.39 -3.24
N GLN A 220 -15.27 -6.65 -3.44
CA GLN A 220 -16.19 -7.70 -3.83
C GLN A 220 -17.05 -8.14 -2.64
N PRO A 221 -18.19 -8.81 -2.88
CA PRO A 221 -18.99 -9.39 -1.80
C PRO A 221 -18.19 -10.31 -0.86
N SER A 222 -17.19 -11.03 -1.40
CA SER A 222 -16.27 -11.87 -0.63
C SER A 222 -15.32 -11.10 0.28
N GLY A 223 -15.14 -9.79 0.07
CA GLY A 223 -14.21 -8.94 0.80
C GLY A 223 -12.94 -8.57 0.04
N CYS A 224 -12.56 -9.33 -0.99
CA CYS A 224 -11.37 -9.02 -1.78
C CYS A 224 -11.47 -7.65 -2.46
N ILE A 225 -10.33 -6.99 -2.70
CA ILE A 225 -10.23 -5.80 -3.55
C ILE A 225 -9.75 -6.22 -4.94
N ARG A 226 -10.45 -5.77 -5.98
CA ARG A 226 -10.06 -6.06 -7.38
C ARG A 226 -8.79 -5.30 -7.79
N ALA A 227 -7.85 -6.02 -8.39
CA ALA A 227 -6.76 -5.43 -9.16
C ALA A 227 -7.21 -5.29 -10.63
N VAL A 228 -7.39 -4.07 -11.13
CA VAL A 228 -7.95 -3.83 -12.47
C VAL A 228 -7.08 -4.38 -13.60
N GLU A 229 -5.76 -4.48 -13.42
CA GLU A 229 -4.85 -5.00 -14.46
C GLU A 229 -5.04 -6.50 -14.76
N HIS A 230 -5.67 -7.25 -13.84
CA HIS A 230 -5.90 -8.68 -14.00
C HIS A 230 -7.38 -9.08 -13.91
N GLY A 231 -8.26 -8.19 -13.42
CA GLY A 231 -9.67 -8.50 -13.16
C GLY A 231 -9.89 -9.49 -12.01
N GLU A 232 -8.80 -9.89 -11.35
CA GLU A 232 -8.75 -10.91 -10.30
C GLU A 232 -8.56 -10.26 -8.92
N CYS A 233 -8.96 -11.00 -7.89
CA CYS A 233 -8.66 -10.65 -6.50
C CYS A 233 -7.16 -10.87 -6.25
N SER A 234 -6.50 -9.95 -5.54
CA SER A 234 -5.09 -10.08 -5.16
C SER A 234 -4.90 -9.82 -3.66
N THR A 235 -4.10 -10.65 -2.99
CA THR A 235 -3.68 -10.46 -1.59
C THR A 235 -2.84 -9.19 -1.43
N HIS A 236 -1.99 -8.88 -2.42
CA HIS A 236 -1.21 -7.65 -2.47
C HIS A 236 -2.10 -6.40 -2.48
N THR A 237 -2.96 -6.25 -3.48
CA THR A 237 -3.87 -5.10 -3.58
C THR A 237 -4.82 -4.99 -2.36
N THR A 238 -5.30 -6.14 -1.87
CA THR A 238 -6.24 -6.17 -0.73
C THR A 238 -5.55 -5.74 0.57
N SER A 239 -4.31 -6.16 0.80
CA SER A 239 -3.55 -5.75 1.99
C SER A 239 -3.14 -4.28 1.96
N LEU A 240 -2.74 -3.75 0.80
CA LEU A 240 -2.54 -2.32 0.59
C LEU A 240 -3.80 -1.50 0.89
N ALA A 241 -4.96 -2.00 0.42
CA ALA A 241 -6.23 -1.34 0.70
C ALA A 241 -6.58 -1.35 2.20
N VAL A 242 -6.30 -2.43 2.92
CA VAL A 242 -6.46 -2.47 4.39
C VAL A 242 -5.63 -1.39 5.07
N LEU A 243 -4.36 -1.22 4.68
CA LEU A 243 -3.49 -0.17 5.20
C LEU A 243 -4.01 1.24 4.86
N ALA A 244 -4.37 1.48 3.60
CA ALA A 244 -4.91 2.76 3.14
C ALA A 244 -6.22 3.15 3.88
N LEU A 245 -7.15 2.20 4.04
CA LEU A 245 -8.41 2.40 4.77
C LEU A 245 -8.15 2.72 6.25
N THR A 246 -7.17 2.04 6.87
CA THR A 246 -6.79 2.30 8.25
C THR A 246 -6.27 3.73 8.43
N HIS A 247 -5.40 4.21 7.53
CA HIS A 247 -4.96 5.61 7.49
C HIS A 247 -6.11 6.60 7.26
N ALA A 248 -7.13 6.21 6.50
CA ALA A 248 -8.33 7.01 6.26
C ALA A 248 -9.31 7.03 7.45
N GLY A 249 -8.93 6.47 8.60
CA GLY A 249 -9.73 6.46 9.82
C GLY A 249 -10.72 5.29 9.94
N ASP A 250 -10.65 4.30 9.05
CA ASP A 250 -11.39 3.04 9.20
C ASP A 250 -10.71 2.17 10.28
N ILE A 251 -10.86 2.57 11.54
CA ILE A 251 -10.20 1.95 12.69
C ILE A 251 -11.08 0.90 13.37
N GLU A 252 -12.18 0.46 12.76
CA GLU A 252 -13.09 -0.54 13.35
C GLU A 252 -12.35 -1.82 13.78
N GLU A 253 -12.77 -2.43 14.88
CA GLU A 253 -12.26 -3.74 15.31
C GLU A 253 -12.95 -4.84 14.51
N CYS A 254 -12.17 -5.62 13.77
CA CYS A 254 -12.67 -6.80 13.09
C CYS A 254 -12.78 -7.93 14.12
N ARG A 255 -13.95 -8.58 14.15
CA ARG A 255 -14.26 -9.67 15.07
C ARG A 255 -14.44 -10.97 14.32
#